data_AF-A0A061RFY6-F1
#
_entry.id   AF-A0A061RFY6-F1
#
_cell.length_a   1.000
_cell.length_b   1.000
_cell.length_c   1.000
_cell.angle_alpha   90.00
_cell.angle_beta   90.00
_cell.angle_gamma   90.00
#
_symmetry.space_group_name_H-M   'P 1'
#
loop_
_entity.id
_entity.type
_entity.pdbx_description
1 polymer ?
#
loop_
_entity_poly.entity_id
_entity_poly.type
_entity_poly.pdbx_seq_one_letter_code
_entity_poly.pdbx_strand_id
1 'polypeptide(L)'
;PFGLVRELRWMVARRQGVLHPFDVAKTCLNILQRLALLQPAIDRETQEVLSPLPRVHTKLADPRCLPHVTQLILTGEPSLVAGASELLEIVLRHNPVALSKLYRAGFFYFALAYCGSNLLEVAKLFKVSHLCQHFRGESDSQSSPGKTLAERSFLGGILPESLLYMLESYGPEKFASAMVADTDNPELIWTYAMRTNRLVPQLLTHLGDFPRRLPEHCQAVYDHTPLPPVGYPELRDEIWCHRYYLRNLIDESRFPGWPVIDHILLVQRLLVEWREELARQPLSMTDTEARDVLKVQPDEQGNLSEEALKRAYRKLARKYHPDKNPEGRPMFIKIQKAYERLISTEAAHGTQQWRIQLIIQAQCVLFRRYPEVLEPYKYAGYPMLLEVVSTKNDESSENNGGGESIASVLRPQLLSPGKVTLTKAAVELCWLTCVSSSLNGEELIRSGGVDILGDLFLRCMTVVSKDVSPADPVSGVGTFCLRTLAGLAAFESGRTKLSRRLDVLAEIVRATAFENASSAVDAALMCVAQAAASEVLQGAMLQAGVIQYLVPLMLRFDVTHDDSEHGKDMEEMPLFGTADDAQRGAELLRLGSERPNASAARNHQAVQAARGLARVAGLLGGRVPARGPRARSGRC
;
A
#
# COMPACT_ATOMS: atom_id res chain seq x y z
N PRO A 1 12.15 -20.55 -60.65
CA PRO A 1 11.17 -19.66 -59.97
C PRO A 1 10.70 -20.15 -58.58
N PHE A 2 10.10 -21.35 -58.47
CA PHE A 2 9.58 -21.91 -57.20
C PHE A 2 10.63 -22.23 -56.12
N GLY A 3 11.91 -22.30 -56.48
CA GLY A 3 13.03 -22.42 -55.54
C GLY A 3 13.40 -21.12 -54.84
N LEU A 4 13.14 -19.99 -55.50
CA LEU A 4 13.58 -18.65 -55.09
C LEU A 4 12.51 -17.90 -54.28
N VAL A 5 11.23 -18.20 -54.51
CA VAL A 5 10.08 -17.61 -53.80
C VAL A 5 9.26 -18.76 -53.23
N ARG A 6 9.44 -19.05 -51.94
CA ARG A 6 8.84 -20.22 -51.26
C ARG A 6 7.32 -20.06 -51.10
N GLU A 7 6.84 -18.83 -51.05
CA GLU A 7 5.44 -18.41 -50.97
C GLU A 7 4.63 -18.93 -52.16
N LEU A 8 5.24 -18.93 -53.35
CA LEU A 8 4.62 -19.46 -54.57
C LEU A 8 4.34 -20.97 -54.48
N ARG A 9 5.05 -21.71 -53.62
CA ARG A 9 4.80 -23.16 -53.44
C ARG A 9 3.44 -23.41 -52.80
N TRP A 10 3.06 -22.57 -51.83
CA TRP A 10 1.76 -22.67 -51.16
C TRP A 10 0.62 -22.12 -52.03
N MET A 11 0.88 -21.06 -52.81
CA MET A 11 -0.12 -20.50 -53.73
C MET A 11 -0.45 -21.42 -54.93
N VAL A 12 0.48 -22.29 -55.33
CA VAL A 12 0.29 -23.25 -56.45
C VAL A 12 -0.28 -24.59 -55.98
N ALA A 13 -0.29 -24.86 -54.67
CA ALA A 13 -0.97 -26.00 -54.08
C ALA A 13 -2.51 -25.79 -54.07
N ARG A 14 -3.16 -25.98 -55.23
CA ARG A 14 -4.62 -25.79 -55.41
C ARG A 14 -5.48 -27.00 -55.06
N ARG A 15 -4.88 -28.13 -54.68
CA ARG A 15 -5.62 -29.33 -54.25
C ARG A 15 -5.99 -29.19 -52.78
N GLN A 16 -7.19 -29.67 -52.41
CA GLN A 16 -7.60 -29.75 -51.02
C GLN A 16 -6.64 -30.66 -50.27
N GLY A 17 -5.85 -30.09 -49.35
CA GLY A 17 -4.88 -30.83 -48.55
C GLY A 17 -5.58 -31.76 -47.56
N VAL A 18 -4.91 -32.86 -47.19
CA VAL A 18 -5.40 -33.81 -46.18
C VAL A 18 -5.48 -33.17 -44.79
N LEU A 19 -4.66 -32.13 -44.54
CA LEU A 19 -4.60 -31.40 -43.27
C LEU A 19 -4.90 -29.92 -43.50
N HIS A 20 -5.62 -29.30 -42.57
CA HIS A 20 -5.80 -27.85 -42.54
C HIS A 20 -4.46 -27.17 -42.22
N PRO A 21 -4.19 -25.93 -42.68
CA PRO A 21 -2.94 -25.22 -42.39
C PRO A 21 -2.57 -25.17 -40.89
N PHE A 22 -3.56 -25.04 -40.00
CA PHE A 22 -3.33 -25.12 -38.55
C PHE A 22 -2.91 -26.51 -38.07
N ASP A 23 -3.45 -27.59 -38.64
CA ASP A 23 -3.04 -28.96 -38.31
C ASP A 23 -1.61 -29.24 -38.78
N VAL A 24 -1.24 -28.71 -39.96
CA VAL A 24 0.14 -28.79 -40.47
C VAL A 24 1.08 -28.03 -39.53
N ALA A 25 0.74 -26.80 -39.17
CA ALA A 25 1.54 -26.00 -38.24
C ALA A 25 1.71 -26.71 -36.88
N LYS A 26 0.63 -27.26 -36.34
CA LYS A 26 0.62 -28.04 -35.09
C LYS A 26 1.53 -29.27 -35.19
N THR A 27 1.46 -30.00 -36.29
CA THR A 27 2.31 -31.19 -36.52
C THR A 27 3.78 -30.80 -36.61
N CYS A 28 4.13 -29.74 -37.35
CA CYS A 28 5.49 -29.22 -37.42
C CYS A 28 6.01 -28.79 -36.05
N LEU A 29 5.17 -28.09 -35.27
CA LEU A 29 5.51 -27.64 -33.93
C LEU A 29 5.78 -28.80 -32.98
N ASN A 30 4.92 -29.82 -32.99
CA ASN A 30 5.11 -31.05 -32.21
C ASN A 30 6.41 -31.78 -32.58
N ILE A 31 6.79 -31.81 -33.87
CA ILE A 31 8.06 -32.39 -34.31
C ILE A 31 9.23 -31.60 -33.72
N LEU A 32 9.21 -30.26 -33.81
CA LEU A 32 10.26 -29.41 -33.25
C LEU A 32 10.39 -29.55 -31.72
N GLN A 33 9.26 -29.62 -31.01
CA GLN A 33 9.23 -29.89 -29.57
C GLN A 33 9.87 -31.25 -29.24
N ARG A 34 9.48 -32.32 -29.94
CA ARG A 34 10.08 -33.64 -29.75
C ARG A 34 11.58 -33.65 -30.01
N LEU A 35 12.04 -32.96 -31.06
CA LEU A 35 13.47 -32.83 -31.35
C LEU A 35 14.21 -32.11 -30.20
N ALA A 36 13.63 -31.04 -29.66
CA ALA A 36 14.21 -30.30 -28.53
C ALA A 36 14.24 -31.15 -27.23
N LEU A 37 13.21 -31.96 -26.99
CA LEU A 37 13.13 -32.87 -25.83
C LEU A 37 14.06 -34.09 -25.93
N LEU A 38 14.30 -34.60 -27.15
CA LEU A 38 15.24 -35.70 -27.39
C LEU A 38 16.69 -35.28 -27.15
N GLN A 39 17.00 -33.99 -27.29
CA GLN A 39 18.31 -33.40 -27.04
C GLN A 39 18.18 -32.32 -25.94
N PRO A 40 17.99 -32.71 -24.67
CA PRO A 40 17.78 -31.75 -23.59
C PRO A 40 18.98 -30.82 -23.44
N ALA A 41 18.74 -29.57 -23.03
CA ALA A 41 19.78 -28.57 -22.80
C ALA A 41 20.57 -28.78 -21.50
N ILE A 42 20.11 -29.70 -20.64
CA ILE A 42 20.72 -30.06 -19.37
C ILE A 42 21.17 -31.52 -19.40
N ASP A 43 22.25 -31.80 -18.68
CA ASP A 43 22.67 -33.17 -18.40
C ASP A 43 21.69 -33.82 -17.40
N ARG A 44 21.31 -35.07 -17.64
CA ARG A 44 20.31 -35.76 -16.81
C ARG A 44 20.84 -36.12 -15.42
N GLU A 45 22.13 -36.39 -15.30
CA GLU A 45 22.77 -36.83 -14.06
C GLU A 45 23.24 -35.64 -13.23
N THR A 46 23.90 -34.66 -13.85
CA THR A 46 24.48 -33.52 -13.13
C THR A 46 23.54 -32.33 -12.96
N GLN A 47 22.43 -32.30 -13.73
CA GLN A 47 21.51 -31.13 -13.82
C GLN A 47 22.21 -29.84 -14.30
N GLU A 48 23.42 -29.92 -14.84
CA GLU A 48 24.15 -28.79 -15.37
C GLU A 48 23.75 -28.47 -16.81
N VAL A 49 23.86 -27.21 -17.20
CA VAL A 49 23.58 -26.78 -18.57
C VAL A 49 24.72 -27.25 -19.49
N LEU A 50 24.35 -27.93 -20.59
CA LEU A 50 25.30 -28.42 -21.57
C LEU A 50 25.99 -27.26 -22.29
N SER A 51 27.32 -27.31 -22.37
CA SER A 51 28.14 -26.36 -23.12
C SER A 51 29.05 -27.11 -24.09
N PRO A 52 28.86 -26.96 -25.43
CA PRO A 52 27.88 -26.11 -26.09
C PRO A 52 26.45 -26.69 -26.02
N LEU A 53 25.44 -25.80 -26.09
CA LEU A 53 24.04 -26.19 -26.16
C LEU A 53 23.76 -27.06 -27.42
N PRO A 54 22.81 -28.01 -27.35
CA PRO A 54 22.50 -28.85 -28.50
C PRO A 54 22.06 -28.05 -29.73
N ARG A 55 22.30 -28.62 -30.92
CA ARG A 55 22.10 -27.93 -32.20
C ARG A 55 20.66 -27.47 -32.42
N VAL A 56 19.67 -28.25 -31.96
CA VAL A 56 18.25 -27.88 -32.08
C VAL A 56 17.93 -26.61 -31.29
N HIS A 57 18.44 -26.49 -30.06
CA HIS A 57 18.26 -25.31 -29.20
C HIS A 57 18.92 -24.08 -29.80
N THR A 58 20.18 -24.20 -30.25
CA THR A 58 20.91 -23.08 -30.85
C THR A 58 20.32 -22.62 -32.18
N LYS A 59 19.78 -23.53 -33.01
CA LYS A 59 19.16 -23.18 -34.30
C LYS A 59 17.77 -22.59 -34.17
N LEU A 60 16.95 -23.08 -33.24
CA LEU A 60 15.62 -22.50 -33.00
C LEU A 60 15.72 -21.13 -32.31
N ALA A 61 16.75 -20.91 -31.49
CA ALA A 61 17.05 -19.62 -30.87
C ALA A 61 17.74 -18.61 -31.81
N ASP A 62 18.13 -19.02 -33.03
CA ASP A 62 18.81 -18.15 -33.99
C ASP A 62 17.90 -16.97 -34.40
N PRO A 63 18.42 -15.74 -34.54
CA PRO A 63 17.62 -14.57 -34.96
C PRO A 63 16.87 -14.74 -36.29
N ARG A 64 17.30 -15.68 -37.14
CA ARG A 64 16.63 -16.00 -38.41
C ARG A 64 15.44 -16.96 -38.24
N CYS A 65 15.29 -17.60 -37.08
CA CYS A 65 14.28 -18.62 -36.81
C CYS A 65 13.34 -18.20 -35.68
N LEU A 66 13.91 -17.72 -34.57
CA LEU A 66 13.19 -17.36 -33.35
C LEU A 66 11.96 -16.45 -33.60
N PRO A 67 12.05 -15.37 -34.41
CA PRO A 67 10.89 -14.51 -34.64
C PRO A 67 9.73 -15.24 -35.33
N HIS A 68 10.01 -16.18 -36.23
CA HIS A 68 8.96 -16.93 -36.93
C HIS A 68 8.21 -17.89 -36.00
N VAL A 69 8.91 -18.51 -35.04
CA VAL A 69 8.27 -19.34 -34.01
C VAL A 69 7.40 -18.47 -33.11
N THR A 70 7.92 -17.33 -32.67
CA THR A 70 7.19 -16.36 -31.84
C THR A 70 5.94 -15.81 -32.55
N GLN A 71 6.04 -15.54 -33.85
CA GLN A 71 4.92 -15.04 -34.68
C GLN A 71 3.76 -16.03 -34.80
N LEU A 72 3.94 -17.32 -34.51
CA LEU A 72 2.82 -18.29 -34.47
C LEU A 72 1.75 -17.90 -33.44
N ILE A 73 2.13 -17.16 -32.39
CA ILE A 73 1.19 -16.67 -31.37
C ILE A 73 0.14 -15.72 -31.99
N LEU A 74 0.50 -14.97 -33.05
CA LEU A 74 -0.42 -14.06 -33.74
C LEU A 74 -1.54 -14.77 -34.52
N THR A 75 -1.46 -16.10 -34.68
CA THR A 75 -2.58 -16.88 -35.26
C THR A 75 -3.83 -16.85 -34.38
N GLY A 76 -3.67 -16.63 -33.07
CA GLY A 76 -4.76 -16.69 -32.10
C GLY A 76 -5.35 -18.10 -31.90
N GLU A 77 -4.77 -19.13 -32.51
CA GLU A 77 -5.24 -20.51 -32.40
C GLU A 77 -4.71 -21.12 -31.09
N PRO A 78 -5.58 -21.54 -30.14
CA PRO A 78 -5.16 -21.98 -28.80
C PRO A 78 -4.04 -23.03 -28.80
N SER A 79 -4.16 -24.04 -29.66
CA SER A 79 -3.19 -25.12 -29.73
C SER A 79 -1.81 -24.68 -30.24
N LEU A 80 -1.77 -23.70 -31.15
CA LEU A 80 -0.52 -23.15 -31.68
C LEU A 80 0.13 -22.17 -30.70
N VAL A 81 -0.67 -21.34 -30.03
CA VAL A 81 -0.17 -20.40 -29.00
C VAL A 81 0.48 -21.17 -27.84
N ALA A 82 -0.19 -22.20 -27.34
CA ALA A 82 0.33 -23.04 -26.25
C ALA A 82 1.61 -23.76 -26.70
N GLY A 83 1.57 -24.46 -27.84
CA GLY A 83 2.73 -25.22 -28.32
C GLY A 83 3.93 -24.33 -28.68
N ALA A 84 3.71 -23.12 -29.18
CA ALA A 84 4.78 -22.19 -29.52
C ALA A 84 5.45 -21.67 -28.25
N SER A 85 4.66 -21.31 -27.24
CA SER A 85 5.17 -20.87 -25.94
C SER A 85 5.96 -21.98 -25.23
N GLU A 86 5.46 -23.21 -25.26
CA GLU A 86 6.14 -24.38 -24.72
C GLU A 86 7.47 -24.66 -25.44
N LEU A 87 7.48 -24.63 -26.79
CA LEU A 87 8.72 -24.82 -27.55
C LEU A 87 9.75 -23.74 -27.23
N LEU A 88 9.32 -22.47 -27.19
CA LEU A 88 10.17 -21.34 -26.85
C LEU A 88 10.73 -21.46 -25.43
N GLU A 89 9.92 -21.91 -24.47
CA GLU A 89 10.37 -22.17 -23.11
C GLU A 89 11.46 -23.25 -23.06
N ILE A 90 11.23 -24.40 -23.70
CA ILE A 90 12.20 -25.51 -23.78
C ILE A 90 13.53 -25.03 -24.38
N VAL A 91 13.46 -24.23 -25.46
CA VAL A 91 14.63 -23.78 -26.21
C VAL A 91 15.41 -22.67 -25.52
N LEU A 92 14.72 -21.77 -24.81
CA LEU A 92 15.31 -20.53 -24.30
C LEU A 92 15.70 -20.59 -22.82
N ARG A 93 15.05 -21.43 -22.00
CA ARG A 93 15.25 -21.46 -20.54
C ARG A 93 16.73 -21.58 -20.13
N HIS A 94 17.50 -22.37 -20.85
CA HIS A 94 18.92 -22.59 -20.59
C HIS A 94 19.85 -21.85 -21.57
N ASN A 95 19.31 -20.89 -22.33
CA ASN A 95 20.05 -20.07 -23.29
C ASN A 95 19.94 -18.58 -22.91
N PRO A 96 20.74 -18.11 -21.93
CA PRO A 96 20.61 -16.74 -21.39
C PRO A 96 20.84 -15.66 -22.45
N VAL A 97 21.70 -15.93 -23.43
CA VAL A 97 22.02 -14.98 -24.52
C VAL A 97 20.81 -14.75 -25.43
N ALA A 98 20.09 -15.81 -25.80
CA ALA A 98 18.89 -15.68 -26.63
C ALA A 98 17.68 -15.22 -25.82
N LEU A 99 17.48 -15.78 -24.62
CA LEU A 99 16.37 -15.47 -23.73
C LEU A 99 16.32 -13.98 -23.41
N SER A 100 17.48 -13.37 -23.15
CA SER A 100 17.56 -11.95 -22.80
C SER A 100 17.26 -10.99 -23.95
N LYS A 101 17.12 -11.50 -25.17
CA LYS A 101 16.76 -10.76 -26.39
C LYS A 101 15.38 -11.16 -26.92
N LEU A 102 14.63 -11.99 -26.20
CA LEU A 102 13.31 -12.48 -26.60
C LEU A 102 12.32 -11.35 -26.89
N TYR A 103 12.41 -10.24 -26.14
CA TYR A 103 11.58 -9.05 -26.37
C TYR A 103 11.68 -8.50 -27.80
N ARG A 104 12.84 -8.67 -28.47
CA ARG A 104 13.04 -8.22 -29.85
C ARG A 104 12.19 -8.99 -30.86
N ALA A 105 11.81 -10.23 -30.55
CA ALA A 105 10.94 -11.04 -31.38
C ALA A 105 9.44 -10.70 -31.21
N GLY A 106 9.10 -9.78 -30.29
CA GLY A 106 7.71 -9.35 -30.05
C GLY A 106 6.89 -10.28 -29.15
N PHE A 107 7.51 -11.32 -28.55
CA PHE A 107 6.81 -12.34 -27.76
C PHE A 107 5.83 -11.77 -26.74
N PHE A 108 6.29 -10.86 -25.88
CA PHE A 108 5.46 -10.27 -24.82
C PHE A 108 4.24 -9.53 -25.38
N TYR A 109 4.38 -8.84 -26.50
CA TYR A 109 3.27 -8.12 -27.11
C TYR A 109 2.27 -9.07 -27.76
N PHE A 110 2.75 -10.10 -28.47
CA PHE A 110 1.87 -11.08 -29.12
C PHE A 110 1.10 -11.90 -28.08
N ALA A 111 1.79 -12.34 -27.03
CA ALA A 111 1.22 -13.14 -25.96
C ALA A 111 0.19 -12.35 -25.13
N LEU A 112 0.41 -11.06 -24.88
CA LEU A 112 -0.56 -10.22 -24.16
C LEU A 112 -1.71 -9.72 -25.05
N ALA A 113 -1.50 -9.62 -26.36
CA ALA A 113 -2.57 -9.32 -27.33
C ALA A 113 -3.49 -10.53 -27.58
N TYR A 114 -3.09 -11.72 -27.11
CA TYR A 114 -3.88 -12.93 -27.26
C TYR A 114 -5.13 -12.90 -26.36
N CYS A 115 -6.30 -13.05 -26.98
CA CYS A 115 -7.59 -13.02 -26.28
C CYS A 115 -8.05 -14.37 -25.71
N GLY A 116 -7.29 -15.46 -25.90
CA GLY A 116 -7.67 -16.77 -25.36
C GLY A 116 -7.43 -16.90 -23.86
N SER A 117 -8.01 -17.97 -23.29
CA SER A 117 -7.93 -18.31 -21.86
C SER A 117 -6.85 -19.33 -21.52
N ASN A 118 -6.29 -20.04 -22.50
CA ASN A 118 -5.21 -21.04 -22.33
C ASN A 118 -3.84 -20.37 -22.17
N LEU A 119 -3.67 -19.60 -21.10
CA LEU A 119 -2.47 -18.78 -20.86
C LEU A 119 -1.38 -19.49 -20.05
N LEU A 120 -1.55 -20.77 -19.68
CA LEU A 120 -0.58 -21.47 -18.81
C LEU A 120 0.84 -21.48 -19.40
N GLU A 121 0.98 -21.90 -20.66
CA GLU A 121 2.33 -22.04 -21.24
C GLU A 121 2.95 -20.67 -21.57
N VAL A 122 2.11 -19.68 -21.86
CA VAL A 122 2.51 -18.28 -21.95
C VAL A 122 3.04 -17.79 -20.59
N ALA A 123 2.33 -18.09 -19.50
CA ALA A 123 2.70 -17.69 -18.15
C ALA A 123 4.01 -18.35 -17.70
N LYS A 124 4.24 -19.63 -18.04
CA LYS A 124 5.52 -20.31 -17.75
C LYS A 124 6.69 -19.64 -18.47
N LEU A 125 6.51 -19.30 -19.74
CA LEU A 125 7.52 -18.55 -20.48
C LEU A 125 7.69 -17.11 -19.95
N PHE A 126 6.63 -16.42 -19.53
CA PHE A 126 6.78 -15.14 -18.83
C PHE A 126 7.61 -15.28 -17.56
N LYS A 127 7.33 -16.27 -16.71
CA LYS A 127 8.07 -16.52 -15.46
C LYS A 127 9.57 -16.66 -15.71
N VAL A 128 9.96 -17.41 -16.74
CA VAL A 128 11.37 -17.64 -17.06
C VAL A 128 12.03 -16.41 -17.73
N SER A 129 11.26 -15.55 -18.41
CA SER A 129 11.82 -14.54 -19.30
C SER A 129 11.73 -13.09 -18.80
N HIS A 130 10.71 -12.72 -18.01
CA HIS A 130 10.35 -11.31 -17.83
C HIS A 130 11.41 -10.46 -17.08
N LEU A 131 12.21 -11.08 -16.20
CA LEU A 131 13.33 -10.43 -15.48
C LEU A 131 14.66 -10.51 -16.24
N CYS A 132 14.75 -11.34 -17.28
CA CYS A 132 16.00 -11.60 -17.97
C CYS A 132 16.23 -10.71 -19.19
N GLN A 133 15.31 -9.81 -19.53
CA GLN A 133 15.38 -9.04 -20.78
C GLN A 133 16.39 -7.88 -20.70
N HIS A 134 17.22 -7.73 -21.74
CA HIS A 134 18.11 -6.58 -21.93
C HIS A 134 17.40 -5.43 -22.67
N PHE A 135 16.29 -4.94 -22.10
CA PHE A 135 15.50 -3.84 -22.69
C PHE A 135 15.93 -2.46 -22.17
N ARG A 136 16.59 -2.41 -21.02
CA ARG A 136 17.27 -1.24 -20.46
C ARG A 136 18.77 -1.48 -20.65
N GLY A 137 19.49 -0.54 -21.28
CA GLY A 137 20.90 -0.75 -21.68
C GLY A 137 21.83 -1.12 -20.51
N GLU A 138 22.99 -1.72 -20.81
CA GLU A 138 23.91 -2.41 -19.87
C GLU A 138 24.32 -1.65 -18.59
N SER A 139 24.24 -0.31 -18.56
CA SER A 139 24.61 0.48 -17.37
C SER A 139 23.51 0.60 -16.30
N ASP A 140 22.29 0.13 -16.57
CA ASP A 140 21.24 -0.01 -15.56
C ASP A 140 21.26 -1.44 -15.04
N SER A 141 22.22 -1.74 -14.16
CA SER A 141 22.26 -3.03 -13.47
C SER A 141 20.88 -3.34 -12.88
N GLN A 142 20.31 -4.50 -13.27
CA GLN A 142 19.03 -5.00 -12.74
C GLN A 142 19.06 -5.21 -11.22
N SER A 143 20.26 -5.14 -10.63
CA SER A 143 20.60 -5.34 -9.23
C SER A 143 20.80 -4.04 -8.43
N SER A 144 20.41 -2.86 -8.93
CA SER A 144 20.44 -1.66 -8.09
C SER A 144 19.51 -1.86 -6.88
N PRO A 145 20.00 -1.71 -5.63
CA PRO A 145 19.17 -1.87 -4.45
C PRO A 145 18.06 -0.81 -4.45
N GLY A 146 16.83 -1.23 -4.20
CA GLY A 146 15.66 -0.33 -4.11
C GLY A 146 14.70 -0.35 -5.29
N LYS A 147 15.04 -0.98 -6.43
CA LYS A 147 14.11 -1.05 -7.58
C LYS A 147 12.91 -1.95 -7.31
N THR A 148 11.71 -1.52 -7.72
CA THR A 148 10.47 -2.31 -7.58
C THR A 148 10.47 -3.53 -8.51
N LEU A 149 9.50 -4.43 -8.38
CA LEU A 149 9.39 -5.56 -9.31
C LEU A 149 9.00 -5.08 -10.71
N ALA A 150 8.12 -4.08 -10.80
CA ALA A 150 7.75 -3.46 -12.06
C ALA A 150 8.95 -2.83 -12.78
N GLU A 151 9.87 -2.20 -12.05
CA GLU A 151 11.06 -1.58 -12.66
C GLU A 151 12.08 -2.59 -13.21
N ARG A 152 12.16 -3.78 -12.60
CA ARG A 152 13.08 -4.85 -13.02
C ARG A 152 12.50 -5.70 -14.16
N SER A 153 11.17 -5.80 -14.24
CA SER A 153 10.44 -6.63 -15.18
C SER A 153 10.23 -5.92 -16.53
N PHE A 154 10.44 -6.63 -17.65
CA PHE A 154 10.01 -6.15 -18.97
C PHE A 154 8.50 -5.89 -19.01
N LEU A 155 7.72 -6.70 -18.29
CA LEU A 155 6.27 -6.59 -18.21
C LEU A 155 5.81 -5.42 -17.35
N GLY A 156 6.68 -4.77 -16.56
CA GLY A 156 6.25 -3.73 -15.61
C GLY A 156 5.82 -2.41 -16.23
N GLY A 157 6.18 -2.15 -17.49
CA GLY A 157 5.59 -1.06 -18.27
C GLY A 157 4.24 -1.42 -18.89
N ILE A 158 3.76 -2.65 -18.76
CA ILE A 158 2.61 -3.19 -19.51
C ILE A 158 1.51 -3.69 -18.56
N LEU A 159 1.89 -4.43 -17.52
CA LEU A 159 0.99 -5.03 -16.54
C LEU A 159 1.14 -4.35 -15.17
N PRO A 160 0.05 -4.23 -14.38
CA PRO A 160 0.11 -3.83 -12.98
C PRO A 160 1.07 -4.68 -12.16
N GLU A 161 1.71 -4.08 -11.15
CA GLU A 161 2.71 -4.75 -10.32
C GLU A 161 2.12 -5.94 -9.52
N SER A 162 0.85 -5.86 -9.13
CA SER A 162 0.12 -6.98 -8.52
C SER A 162 0.14 -8.25 -9.36
N LEU A 163 -0.06 -8.16 -10.68
CA LEU A 163 0.03 -9.33 -11.56
C LEU A 163 1.46 -9.86 -11.68
N LEU A 164 2.47 -8.99 -11.64
CA LEU A 164 3.86 -9.44 -11.60
C LEU A 164 4.17 -10.15 -10.29
N TYR A 165 3.67 -9.64 -9.17
CA TYR A 165 3.77 -10.29 -7.88
C TYR A 165 3.06 -11.64 -7.90
N MET A 166 1.91 -11.75 -8.57
CA MET A 166 1.21 -13.03 -8.72
C MET A 166 2.07 -14.06 -9.45
N LEU A 167 2.71 -13.66 -10.56
CA LEU A 167 3.62 -14.51 -11.33
C LEU A 167 4.83 -14.92 -10.49
N GLU A 168 5.38 -13.98 -9.71
CA GLU A 168 6.60 -14.22 -8.95
C GLU A 168 6.39 -15.08 -7.71
N SER A 169 5.37 -14.77 -6.93
CA SER A 169 5.12 -15.35 -5.61
C SER A 169 4.24 -16.60 -5.65
N TYR A 170 3.25 -16.66 -6.55
CA TYR A 170 2.32 -17.80 -6.63
C TYR A 170 2.50 -18.68 -7.86
N GLY A 171 3.27 -18.23 -8.84
CA GLY A 171 3.66 -19.01 -10.00
C GLY A 171 2.75 -18.88 -11.23
N PRO A 172 3.14 -19.54 -12.34
CA PRO A 172 2.49 -19.41 -13.65
C PRO A 172 1.01 -19.79 -13.67
N GLU A 173 0.62 -20.83 -12.94
CA GLU A 173 -0.76 -21.33 -12.90
C GLU A 173 -1.70 -20.26 -12.33
N LYS A 174 -1.32 -19.67 -11.20
CA LYS A 174 -2.11 -18.63 -10.52
C LYS A 174 -2.15 -17.34 -11.34
N PHE A 175 -1.04 -16.97 -11.97
CA PHE A 175 -1.02 -15.85 -12.92
C PHE A 175 -1.95 -16.07 -14.12
N ALA A 176 -1.90 -17.25 -14.74
CA ALA A 176 -2.74 -17.57 -15.89
C ALA A 176 -4.23 -17.52 -15.54
N SER A 177 -4.62 -18.06 -14.38
CA SER A 177 -5.99 -17.94 -13.87
C SER A 177 -6.37 -16.48 -13.61
N ALA A 178 -5.48 -15.69 -12.97
CA ALA A 178 -5.72 -14.28 -12.67
C ALA A 178 -5.90 -13.43 -13.94
N MET A 179 -5.14 -13.68 -15.00
CA MET A 179 -5.24 -12.96 -16.27
C MET A 179 -6.60 -13.09 -16.98
N VAL A 180 -7.34 -14.16 -16.69
CA VAL A 180 -8.67 -14.45 -17.27
C VAL A 180 -9.79 -14.12 -16.29
N ALA A 181 -9.49 -13.99 -14.99
CA ALA A 181 -10.46 -13.65 -13.96
C ALA A 181 -10.88 -12.18 -14.02
N ASP A 182 -12.02 -11.89 -13.37
CA ASP A 182 -12.50 -10.54 -13.11
C ASP A 182 -12.41 -10.30 -11.60
N THR A 183 -11.32 -9.66 -11.19
CA THR A 183 -10.93 -9.54 -9.77
C THR A 183 -10.81 -8.07 -9.37
N ASP A 184 -11.50 -7.71 -8.29
CA ASP A 184 -11.34 -6.43 -7.60
C ASP A 184 -11.37 -6.70 -6.09
N ASN A 185 -10.19 -6.94 -5.52
CA ASN A 185 -10.01 -7.23 -4.10
C ASN A 185 -8.69 -6.61 -3.58
N PRO A 186 -8.40 -6.70 -2.27
CA PRO A 186 -7.20 -6.10 -1.70
C PRO A 186 -5.88 -6.62 -2.28
N GLU A 187 -5.78 -7.82 -2.87
CA GLU A 187 -4.52 -8.34 -3.43
C GLU A 187 -4.38 -8.08 -4.93
N LEU A 188 -5.50 -8.09 -5.65
CA LEU A 188 -5.52 -8.01 -7.10
C LEU A 188 -6.72 -7.19 -7.58
N ILE A 189 -6.40 -6.15 -8.34
CA ILE A 189 -7.34 -5.39 -9.16
C ILE A 189 -6.94 -5.66 -10.60
N TRP A 190 -7.67 -6.57 -11.24
CA TRP A 190 -7.53 -6.91 -12.65
C TRP A 190 -8.89 -7.34 -13.18
N THR A 191 -9.50 -6.47 -13.97
CA THR A 191 -10.85 -6.71 -14.51
C THR A 191 -10.82 -7.06 -15.99
N TYR A 192 -11.91 -7.66 -16.47
CA TYR A 192 -12.11 -7.90 -17.90
C TYR A 192 -12.00 -6.60 -18.72
N ALA A 193 -12.48 -5.48 -18.17
CA ALA A 193 -12.38 -4.17 -18.81
C ALA A 193 -10.93 -3.70 -18.95
N MET A 194 -10.08 -3.89 -17.94
CA MET A 194 -8.65 -3.57 -18.01
C MET A 194 -7.96 -4.36 -19.13
N ARG A 195 -8.27 -5.66 -19.27
CA ARG A 195 -7.71 -6.47 -20.35
C ARG A 195 -8.25 -6.08 -21.73
N THR A 196 -9.56 -6.06 -21.89
CA THR A 196 -10.24 -5.95 -23.19
C THR A 196 -10.31 -4.52 -23.71
N ASN A 197 -10.48 -3.54 -22.84
CA ASN A 197 -10.67 -2.14 -23.24
C ASN A 197 -9.37 -1.32 -23.16
N ARG A 198 -8.36 -1.79 -22.40
CA ARG A 198 -7.08 -1.08 -22.24
C ARG A 198 -5.90 -1.85 -22.83
N LEU A 199 -5.56 -3.01 -22.27
CA LEU A 199 -4.34 -3.73 -22.64
C LEU A 199 -4.34 -4.17 -24.11
N VAL A 200 -5.34 -4.96 -24.51
CA VAL A 200 -5.40 -5.55 -25.85
C VAL A 200 -5.45 -4.47 -26.95
N PRO A 201 -6.33 -3.44 -26.89
CA PRO A 201 -6.38 -2.40 -27.92
C PRO A 201 -5.08 -1.61 -28.06
N GLN A 202 -4.40 -1.34 -26.94
CA GLN A 202 -3.11 -0.64 -26.97
C GLN A 202 -2.03 -1.49 -27.63
N LEU A 203 -1.98 -2.79 -27.34
CA LEU A 203 -1.06 -3.72 -27.99
C LEU A 203 -1.35 -3.87 -29.48
N LEU A 204 -2.61 -4.05 -29.88
CA LEU A 204 -2.99 -4.14 -31.29
C LEU A 204 -2.63 -2.84 -32.05
N THR A 205 -2.85 -1.68 -31.43
CA THR A 205 -2.45 -0.37 -31.99
C THR A 205 -0.93 -0.24 -32.10
N HIS A 206 -0.18 -0.84 -31.18
CA HIS A 206 1.29 -0.86 -31.21
C HIS A 206 1.83 -1.79 -32.29
N LEU A 207 1.23 -2.97 -32.44
CA LEU A 207 1.56 -3.94 -33.50
C LEU A 207 1.23 -3.40 -34.90
N GLY A 208 0.24 -2.51 -34.99
CA GLY A 208 -0.12 -1.81 -36.22
C GLY A 208 -0.62 -2.79 -37.29
N ASP A 209 -0.08 -2.66 -38.50
CA ASP A 209 -0.44 -3.48 -39.65
C ASP A 209 0.33 -4.81 -39.73
N PHE A 210 1.32 -5.04 -38.85
CA PHE A 210 2.21 -6.19 -38.97
C PHE A 210 1.47 -7.54 -38.99
N PRO A 211 0.52 -7.83 -38.08
CA PRO A 211 -0.26 -9.07 -38.13
C PRO A 211 -1.05 -9.20 -39.45
N ARG A 212 -1.53 -8.09 -40.01
CA ARG A 212 -2.31 -8.06 -41.26
C ARG A 212 -1.43 -8.23 -42.51
N ARG A 213 -0.15 -7.87 -42.44
CA ARG A 213 0.82 -8.03 -43.54
C ARG A 213 1.43 -9.43 -43.64
N LEU A 214 1.39 -10.22 -42.57
CA LEU A 214 1.98 -11.57 -42.55
C LEU A 214 1.39 -12.53 -43.62
N PRO A 215 0.08 -12.53 -43.93
CA PRO A 215 -0.47 -13.33 -45.04
C PRO A 215 0.11 -12.96 -46.41
N GLU A 216 0.43 -11.68 -46.63
CA GLU A 216 1.00 -11.16 -47.89
C GLU A 216 2.53 -11.35 -47.93
N HIS A 217 3.18 -11.26 -46.77
CA HIS A 217 4.63 -11.32 -46.62
C HIS A 217 5.01 -12.29 -45.50
N CYS A 218 4.96 -13.59 -45.80
CA CYS A 218 5.12 -14.67 -44.81
C CYS A 218 6.51 -14.69 -44.15
N GLN A 219 7.53 -14.13 -44.81
CA GLN A 219 8.90 -14.00 -44.30
C GLN A 219 9.15 -12.71 -43.51
N ALA A 220 8.16 -11.82 -43.40
CA ALA A 220 8.33 -10.60 -42.63
C ALA A 220 8.60 -10.94 -41.16
N VAL A 221 9.57 -10.24 -40.58
CA VAL A 221 9.96 -10.34 -39.18
C VAL A 221 9.53 -9.07 -38.46
N TYR A 222 9.02 -9.23 -37.25
CA TYR A 222 8.65 -8.09 -36.40
C TYR A 222 9.87 -7.22 -36.06
N ASP A 223 9.80 -5.93 -36.35
CA ASP A 223 10.80 -4.93 -35.94
C ASP A 223 10.39 -4.34 -34.59
N HIS A 224 11.07 -4.75 -33.52
CA HIS A 224 10.75 -4.30 -32.18
C HIS A 224 10.86 -2.78 -32.02
N THR A 225 9.83 -2.22 -31.37
CA THR A 225 9.83 -0.85 -30.86
C THR A 225 9.32 -0.86 -29.42
N PRO A 226 9.87 -0.04 -28.50
CA PRO A 226 9.35 0.04 -27.15
C PRO A 226 7.88 0.50 -27.15
N LEU A 227 7.05 -0.21 -26.39
CA LEU A 227 5.70 0.21 -26.07
C LEU A 227 5.76 1.36 -25.05
N PRO A 228 5.06 2.48 -25.28
CA PRO A 228 4.84 3.46 -24.22
C PRO A 228 4.14 2.78 -23.02
N PRO A 229 4.50 3.11 -21.76
CA PRO A 229 3.87 2.51 -20.60
C PRO A 229 2.33 2.53 -20.64
N VAL A 230 1.72 1.41 -20.29
CA VAL A 230 0.26 1.25 -20.27
C VAL A 230 -0.29 1.80 -18.96
N GLY A 231 -1.05 2.89 -19.04
CA GLY A 231 -1.78 3.45 -17.90
C GLY A 231 -3.11 2.74 -17.67
N TYR A 232 -3.43 2.48 -16.40
CA TYR A 232 -4.70 1.90 -15.95
C TYR A 232 -5.43 2.92 -15.08
N PRO A 233 -6.47 3.61 -15.60
CA PRO A 233 -7.24 4.58 -14.83
C PRO A 233 -7.90 4.01 -13.58
N GLU A 234 -8.22 2.71 -13.61
CA GLU A 234 -8.78 1.95 -12.49
C GLU A 234 -7.84 1.92 -11.27
N LEU A 235 -6.53 2.14 -11.48
CA LEU A 235 -5.50 2.11 -10.46
C LEU A 235 -4.95 3.50 -10.11
N ARG A 236 -5.51 4.58 -10.69
CA ARG A 236 -4.97 5.95 -10.53
C ARG A 236 -4.86 6.37 -9.07
N ASP A 237 -5.93 6.11 -8.31
CA ASP A 237 -6.03 6.57 -6.93
C ASP A 237 -5.68 5.44 -5.93
N GLU A 238 -4.95 4.43 -6.39
CA GLU A 238 -4.56 3.28 -5.60
C GLU A 238 -3.07 3.31 -5.25
N ILE A 239 -2.73 2.68 -4.12
CA ILE A 239 -1.35 2.40 -3.75
C ILE A 239 -1.22 0.90 -3.63
N TRP A 240 -0.42 0.31 -4.53
CA TRP A 240 0.00 -1.07 -4.36
C TRP A 240 1.24 -1.11 -3.46
N CYS A 241 1.10 -1.64 -2.25
CA CYS A 241 2.19 -1.76 -1.29
C CYS A 241 2.39 -3.22 -0.89
N HIS A 242 3.58 -3.76 -1.19
CA HIS A 242 4.00 -5.14 -0.96
C HIS A 242 3.18 -6.23 -1.66
N ARG A 243 1.92 -6.37 -1.29
CA ARG A 243 0.96 -7.37 -1.76
C ARG A 243 -0.45 -6.79 -1.91
N TYR A 244 -0.73 -5.64 -1.30
CA TYR A 244 -2.09 -5.13 -1.19
C TYR A 244 -2.27 -3.76 -1.84
N TYR A 245 -3.41 -3.59 -2.48
CA TYR A 245 -3.99 -2.30 -2.83
C TYR A 245 -4.60 -1.67 -1.58
N LEU A 246 -4.04 -0.55 -1.15
CA LEU A 246 -4.33 0.02 0.17
C LEU A 246 -5.77 0.51 0.27
N ARG A 247 -6.37 1.08 -0.78
CA ARG A 247 -7.75 1.57 -0.70
C ARG A 247 -8.74 0.42 -0.55
N ASN A 248 -8.56 -0.67 -1.30
CA ASN A 248 -9.33 -1.90 -1.07
C ASN A 248 -9.04 -2.52 0.31
N LEU A 249 -7.79 -2.51 0.79
CA LEU A 249 -7.44 -3.10 2.10
C LEU A 249 -8.10 -2.38 3.28
N ILE A 250 -8.23 -1.04 3.22
CA ILE A 250 -8.87 -0.26 4.28
C ILE A 250 -10.40 -0.24 4.19
N ASP A 251 -10.98 -0.73 3.08
CA ASP A 251 -12.42 -0.82 2.91
C ASP A 251 -12.97 -2.05 3.65
N GLU A 252 -13.05 -1.93 4.97
CA GLU A 252 -13.60 -2.97 5.85
C GLU A 252 -15.12 -3.20 5.64
N SER A 253 -15.79 -2.33 4.86
CA SER A 253 -17.20 -2.52 4.49
C SER A 253 -17.38 -3.51 3.34
N ARG A 254 -16.51 -3.43 2.32
CA ARG A 254 -16.49 -4.36 1.18
C ARG A 254 -15.73 -5.64 1.51
N PHE A 255 -14.66 -5.54 2.30
CA PHE A 255 -13.76 -6.65 2.61
C PHE A 255 -13.58 -6.84 4.12
N PRO A 256 -14.66 -7.13 4.87
CA PRO A 256 -14.58 -7.29 6.32
C PRO A 256 -13.64 -8.43 6.68
N GLY A 257 -12.63 -8.13 7.50
CA GLY A 257 -11.71 -9.15 8.01
C GLY A 257 -10.77 -9.76 6.95
N TRP A 258 -10.50 -9.11 5.82
CA TRP A 258 -9.58 -9.65 4.79
C TRP A 258 -8.24 -10.11 5.39
N PRO A 259 -7.78 -11.36 5.18
CA PRO A 259 -6.59 -11.86 5.84
C PRO A 259 -5.33 -11.14 5.34
N VAL A 260 -4.54 -10.60 6.27
CA VAL A 260 -3.20 -10.09 5.98
C VAL A 260 -2.16 -11.15 6.31
N ILE A 261 -1.20 -11.28 5.42
CA ILE A 261 0.00 -12.14 5.52
C ILE A 261 1.22 -11.22 5.48
N ASP A 262 2.32 -11.65 6.10
CA ASP A 262 3.59 -10.91 6.17
C ASP A 262 3.45 -9.54 6.85
N HIS A 263 2.71 -9.50 7.96
CA HIS A 263 2.38 -8.28 8.73
C HIS A 263 3.58 -7.34 8.93
N ILE A 264 4.71 -7.88 9.40
CA ILE A 264 5.91 -7.10 9.70
C ILE A 264 6.51 -6.51 8.41
N LEU A 265 6.58 -7.30 7.34
CA LEU A 265 7.09 -6.84 6.05
C LEU A 265 6.18 -5.77 5.45
N LEU A 266 4.86 -5.91 5.57
CA LEU A 266 3.91 -4.89 5.14
C LEU A 266 4.10 -3.58 5.90
N VAL A 267 4.24 -3.60 7.23
CA VAL A 267 4.53 -2.38 8.02
C VAL A 267 5.85 -1.75 7.57
N GLN A 268 6.90 -2.54 7.37
CA GLN A 268 8.18 -2.04 6.88
C GLN A 268 8.05 -1.37 5.51
N ARG A 269 7.29 -1.97 4.59
CA ARG A 269 7.04 -1.41 3.25
C ARG A 269 6.20 -0.15 3.30
N LEU A 270 5.15 -0.10 4.13
CA LEU A 270 4.34 1.11 4.35
C LEU A 270 5.20 2.28 4.87
N LEU A 271 6.14 2.02 5.78
CA LEU A 271 7.07 3.05 6.26
C LEU A 271 8.08 3.50 5.19
N VAL A 272 8.48 2.63 4.26
CA VAL A 272 9.31 3.00 3.10
C VAL A 272 8.51 3.89 2.16
N GLU A 273 7.31 3.47 1.76
CA GLU A 273 6.41 4.25 0.89
C GLU A 273 6.11 5.63 1.48
N TRP A 274 5.92 5.72 2.81
CA TRP A 274 5.71 7.00 3.47
C TRP A 274 6.93 7.92 3.33
N ARG A 275 8.14 7.40 3.60
CA ARG A 275 9.37 8.19 3.44
C ARG A 275 9.57 8.65 2.00
N GLU A 276 9.27 7.79 1.03
CA GLU A 276 9.37 8.12 -0.40
C GLU A 276 8.33 9.17 -0.81
N GLU A 277 7.12 9.14 -0.25
CA GLU A 277 6.10 10.17 -0.49
C GLU A 277 6.48 11.53 0.11
N LEU A 278 7.09 11.55 1.30
CA LEU A 278 7.61 12.78 1.90
C LEU A 278 8.84 13.31 1.14
N ALA A 279 9.66 12.42 0.57
CA ALA A 279 10.80 12.80 -0.26
C ALA A 279 10.42 13.16 -1.70
N ARG A 280 9.14 13.01 -2.08
CA ARG A 280 8.66 13.27 -3.43
C ARG A 280 8.80 14.74 -3.79
N GLN A 281 9.71 15.01 -4.72
CA GLN A 281 9.88 16.34 -5.29
C GLN A 281 8.93 16.55 -6.47
N PRO A 282 8.42 17.78 -6.68
CA PRO A 282 7.72 18.11 -7.91
C PRO A 282 8.64 17.84 -9.11
N LEU A 283 8.08 17.30 -10.20
CA LEU A 283 8.84 16.97 -11.40
C LEU A 283 9.64 18.19 -11.89
N SER A 284 10.96 18.00 -12.09
CA SER A 284 11.88 19.08 -12.45
C SER A 284 11.66 19.65 -13.85
N MET A 285 11.06 18.86 -14.75
CA MET A 285 10.79 19.25 -16.12
C MET A 285 9.41 19.88 -16.24
N THR A 286 9.38 21.09 -16.76
CA THR A 286 8.14 21.83 -16.98
C THR A 286 7.32 21.20 -18.11
N ASP A 287 6.01 21.42 -18.12
CA ASP A 287 5.12 20.93 -19.18
C ASP A 287 5.54 21.46 -20.56
N THR A 288 6.06 22.69 -20.62
CA THR A 288 6.60 23.30 -21.84
C THR A 288 7.84 22.57 -22.34
N GLU A 289 8.81 22.28 -21.46
CA GLU A 289 9.99 21.50 -21.82
C GLU A 289 9.64 20.08 -22.27
N ALA A 290 8.69 19.42 -21.61
CA ALA A 290 8.25 18.09 -21.98
C ALA A 290 7.58 18.07 -23.37
N ARG A 291 6.77 19.10 -23.69
CA ARG A 291 6.16 19.29 -25.02
C ARG A 291 7.21 19.52 -26.09
N ASP A 292 8.24 20.32 -25.82
CA ASP A 292 9.34 20.59 -26.74
C ASP A 292 10.17 19.34 -27.05
N VAL A 293 10.44 18.52 -26.02
CA VAL A 293 11.16 17.25 -26.18
C VAL A 293 10.37 16.28 -27.05
N LEU A 294 9.05 16.15 -26.81
CA LEU A 294 8.18 15.25 -27.57
C LEU A 294 7.71 15.84 -28.90
N LYS A 295 7.93 17.14 -29.14
CA LYS A 295 7.50 17.89 -30.32
C LYS A 295 6.00 17.76 -30.57
N VAL A 296 5.20 17.91 -29.51
CA VAL A 296 3.73 17.84 -29.57
C VAL A 296 3.15 19.21 -29.26
N GLN A 297 2.21 19.66 -30.09
CA GLN A 297 1.45 20.89 -29.86
C GLN A 297 0.08 20.56 -29.27
N PRO A 298 -0.43 21.37 -28.34
CA PRO A 298 -1.80 21.24 -27.84
C PRO A 298 -2.80 21.54 -28.96
N ASP A 299 -4.00 20.99 -28.84
CA ASP A 299 -5.13 21.36 -29.69
C ASP A 299 -5.63 22.79 -29.40
N GLU A 300 -6.61 23.27 -30.19
CA GLU A 300 -7.20 24.61 -30.05
C GLU A 300 -7.82 24.88 -28.66
N GLN A 301 -8.03 23.83 -27.85
CA GLN A 301 -8.61 23.87 -26.51
C GLN A 301 -7.56 23.73 -25.40
N GLY A 302 -6.26 23.65 -25.75
CA GLY A 302 -5.16 23.53 -24.81
C GLY A 302 -4.91 22.11 -24.30
N ASN A 303 -5.63 21.10 -24.81
CA ASN A 303 -5.51 19.70 -24.43
C ASN A 303 -4.52 18.96 -25.34
N LEU A 304 -3.87 17.94 -24.77
CA LEU A 304 -2.99 17.05 -25.52
C LEU A 304 -3.69 15.71 -25.70
N SER A 305 -3.96 15.33 -26.95
CA SER A 305 -4.50 14.00 -27.25
C SER A 305 -3.49 12.91 -26.82
N GLU A 306 -3.96 11.95 -26.02
CA GLU A 306 -3.16 10.79 -25.57
C GLU A 306 -2.60 10.00 -26.76
N GLU A 307 -3.36 9.91 -27.86
CA GLU A 307 -2.93 9.25 -29.09
C GLU A 307 -1.79 9.99 -29.78
N ALA A 308 -1.83 11.33 -29.79
CA ALA A 308 -0.77 12.16 -30.36
C ALA A 308 0.53 12.03 -29.55
N LEU A 309 0.44 12.04 -28.22
CA LEU A 309 1.57 11.78 -27.33
C LEU A 309 2.17 10.40 -27.57
N LYS A 310 1.35 9.34 -27.60
CA LYS A 310 1.78 7.97 -27.89
C LYS A 310 2.44 7.84 -29.26
N ARG A 311 1.94 8.56 -30.27
CA ARG A 311 2.50 8.55 -31.64
C ARG A 311 3.85 9.26 -31.68
N ALA A 312 3.97 10.41 -31.04
CA ALA A 312 5.21 11.18 -30.94
C ALA A 312 6.29 10.41 -30.18
N TYR A 313 5.93 9.83 -29.02
CA TYR A 313 6.82 8.96 -28.25
C TYR A 313 7.32 7.80 -29.10
N ARG A 314 6.44 7.04 -29.77
CA ARG A 314 6.83 5.92 -30.64
C ARG A 314 7.82 6.33 -31.73
N LYS A 315 7.56 7.46 -32.40
CA LYS A 315 8.44 7.99 -33.47
C LYS A 315 9.84 8.32 -32.94
N LEU A 316 9.92 8.99 -31.80
CA LEU A 316 11.19 9.40 -31.20
C LEU A 316 11.93 8.24 -30.53
N ALA A 317 11.21 7.37 -29.81
CA ALA A 317 11.73 6.15 -29.20
C ALA A 317 12.35 5.22 -30.24
N ARG A 318 11.74 5.07 -31.42
CA ARG A 318 12.31 4.27 -32.53
C ARG A 318 13.59 4.88 -33.09
N LYS A 319 13.70 6.21 -33.14
CA LYS A 319 14.86 6.93 -33.70
C LYS A 319 16.06 6.94 -32.76
N TYR A 320 15.83 7.11 -31.46
CA TYR A 320 16.87 7.26 -30.44
C TYR A 320 17.08 6.00 -29.58
N HIS A 321 16.52 4.86 -29.99
CA HIS A 321 16.66 3.61 -29.26
C HIS A 321 18.13 3.20 -29.12
N PRO A 322 18.62 2.81 -27.92
CA PRO A 322 20.02 2.45 -27.69
C PRO A 322 20.51 1.29 -28.57
N ASP A 323 19.64 0.34 -28.92
CA ASP A 323 19.98 -0.78 -29.83
C ASP A 323 20.29 -0.34 -31.27
N LYS A 324 19.69 0.76 -31.75
CA LYS A 324 19.85 1.27 -33.13
C LYS A 324 20.81 2.45 -33.18
N ASN A 325 20.91 3.21 -32.09
CA ASN A 325 21.80 4.35 -31.93
C ASN A 325 22.40 4.33 -30.51
N PRO A 326 23.63 3.81 -30.35
CA PRO A 326 24.30 3.75 -29.05
C PRO A 326 24.46 5.11 -28.36
N GLU A 327 24.65 6.19 -29.14
CA GLU A 327 24.76 7.57 -28.64
C GLU A 327 23.40 8.23 -28.35
N GLY A 328 22.29 7.62 -28.78
CA GLY A 328 20.92 8.13 -28.62
C GLY A 328 20.34 7.97 -27.21
N ARG A 329 21.01 7.25 -26.31
CA ARG A 329 20.51 6.89 -24.97
C ARG A 329 20.13 8.08 -24.08
N PRO A 330 20.94 9.16 -23.97
CA PRO A 330 20.56 10.32 -23.15
C PRO A 330 19.26 10.95 -23.64
N MET A 331 19.07 11.02 -24.96
CA MET A 331 17.85 11.54 -25.57
C MET A 331 16.67 10.60 -25.33
N PHE A 332 16.86 9.28 -25.39
CA PHE A 332 15.82 8.29 -25.10
C PHE A 332 15.28 8.41 -23.68
N ILE A 333 16.16 8.55 -22.69
CA ILE A 333 15.77 8.77 -21.28
C ILE A 333 15.01 10.10 -21.15
N LYS A 334 15.46 11.16 -21.83
CA LYS A 334 14.77 12.45 -21.84
C LYS A 334 13.36 12.36 -22.44
N ILE A 335 13.20 11.61 -23.53
CA ILE A 335 11.90 11.34 -24.18
C ILE A 335 10.97 10.57 -23.23
N GLN A 336 11.48 9.58 -22.52
CA GLN A 336 10.69 8.81 -21.54
C GLN A 336 10.22 9.69 -20.39
N LYS A 337 11.11 10.47 -19.78
CA LYS A 337 10.74 11.43 -18.72
C LYS A 337 9.71 12.45 -19.22
N ALA A 338 9.81 12.90 -20.47
CA ALA A 338 8.89 13.89 -21.04
C ALA A 338 7.50 13.29 -21.23
N TYR A 339 7.43 12.03 -21.64
CA TYR A 339 6.18 11.30 -21.77
C TYR A 339 5.52 11.04 -20.43
N GLU A 340 6.28 10.60 -19.43
CA GLU A 340 5.81 10.40 -18.06
C GLU A 340 5.27 11.71 -17.46
N ARG A 341 5.95 12.84 -17.70
CA ARG A 341 5.50 14.17 -17.26
C ARG A 341 4.16 14.58 -17.86
N LEU A 342 3.97 14.39 -19.17
CA LEU A 342 2.74 14.82 -19.86
C LEU A 342 1.55 13.90 -19.62
N ILE A 343 1.77 12.66 -19.17
CA ILE A 343 0.71 11.72 -18.80
C ILE A 343 0.35 11.83 -17.33
N SER A 344 1.34 12.06 -16.47
CA SER A 344 1.10 12.19 -15.04
C SER A 344 0.68 13.62 -14.71
N THR A 345 -0.64 13.86 -14.72
CA THR A 345 -1.23 15.11 -14.20
C THR A 345 -0.95 15.30 -12.71
N GLU A 346 -0.70 14.22 -11.97
CA GLU A 346 -0.63 14.20 -10.50
C GLU A 346 0.80 14.25 -9.94
N ALA A 347 1.81 13.76 -10.68
CA ALA A 347 3.22 13.89 -10.27
C ALA A 347 3.75 15.34 -10.35
N ALA A 348 2.91 16.29 -10.77
CA ALA A 348 3.16 17.72 -10.65
C ALA A 348 3.10 18.23 -9.20
N HIS A 349 2.35 17.56 -8.33
CA HIS A 349 1.94 18.10 -7.04
C HIS A 349 2.64 17.40 -5.88
N GLY A 350 3.98 17.54 -5.77
CA GLY A 350 4.79 17.20 -4.59
C GLY A 350 4.28 16.01 -3.76
N THR A 351 4.26 16.17 -2.44
CA THR A 351 3.69 15.19 -1.49
C THR A 351 2.16 15.22 -1.55
N GLN A 352 1.55 14.04 -1.72
CA GLN A 352 0.10 13.91 -1.82
C GLN A 352 -0.53 13.45 -0.50
N GLN A 353 -1.41 14.28 0.08
CA GLN A 353 -2.05 14.00 1.39
C GLN A 353 -2.88 12.72 1.40
N TRP A 354 -3.63 12.44 0.32
CA TRP A 354 -4.45 11.23 0.24
C TRP A 354 -3.60 9.95 0.29
N ARG A 355 -2.36 9.99 -0.22
CA ARG A 355 -1.45 8.84 -0.18
C ARG A 355 -0.97 8.56 1.23
N ILE A 356 -0.57 9.62 1.96
CA ILE A 356 -0.22 9.52 3.38
C ILE A 356 -1.41 8.97 4.19
N GLN A 357 -2.62 9.44 3.90
CA GLN A 357 -3.83 8.96 4.56
C GLN A 357 -4.02 7.45 4.37
N LEU A 358 -3.93 6.94 3.14
CA LEU A 358 -4.05 5.49 2.88
C LEU A 358 -2.98 4.69 3.62
N ILE A 359 -1.73 5.18 3.65
CA ILE A 359 -0.61 4.52 4.34
C ILE A 359 -0.85 4.46 5.85
N ILE A 360 -1.33 5.54 6.47
CA ILE A 360 -1.64 5.57 7.91
C ILE A 360 -2.84 4.68 8.22
N GLN A 361 -3.92 4.75 7.42
CA GLN A 361 -5.12 3.94 7.63
C GLN A 361 -4.82 2.44 7.49
N ALA A 362 -3.98 2.04 6.54
CA ALA A 362 -3.54 0.65 6.41
C ALA A 362 -2.78 0.18 7.66
N GLN A 363 -1.94 1.03 8.26
CA GLN A 363 -1.29 0.72 9.53
C GLN A 363 -2.29 0.61 10.70
N CYS A 364 -3.33 1.45 10.74
CA CYS A 364 -4.41 1.31 11.73
C CYS A 364 -5.07 -0.07 11.63
N VAL A 365 -5.40 -0.53 10.43
CA VAL A 365 -5.98 -1.88 10.21
C VAL A 365 -5.06 -2.97 10.78
N LEU A 366 -3.74 -2.86 10.56
CA LEU A 366 -2.77 -3.84 11.04
C LEU A 366 -2.67 -3.88 12.57
N PHE A 367 -2.48 -2.71 13.21
CA PHE A 367 -2.37 -2.65 14.67
C PHE A 367 -3.69 -2.98 15.39
N ARG A 368 -4.84 -2.73 14.75
CA ARG A 368 -6.14 -3.11 15.31
C ARG A 368 -6.36 -4.62 15.26
N ARG A 369 -5.98 -5.28 14.17
CA ARG A 369 -6.30 -6.71 13.92
C ARG A 369 -5.22 -7.68 14.36
N TYR A 370 -3.97 -7.24 14.37
CA TYR A 370 -2.81 -8.08 14.68
C TYR A 370 -1.90 -7.47 15.75
N PRO A 371 -2.44 -6.94 16.87
CA PRO A 371 -1.63 -6.30 17.90
C PRO A 371 -0.60 -7.28 18.51
N GLU A 372 -0.97 -8.56 18.69
CA GLU A 372 -0.09 -9.58 19.27
C GLU A 372 1.13 -9.89 18.39
N VAL A 373 0.96 -9.85 17.07
CA VAL A 373 2.06 -10.08 16.12
C VAL A 373 3.02 -8.90 16.09
N LEU A 374 2.50 -7.68 16.32
CA LEU A 374 3.24 -6.43 16.23
C LEU A 374 3.84 -5.98 17.58
N GLU A 375 3.31 -6.47 18.71
CA GLU A 375 3.72 -6.11 20.07
C GLU A 375 5.25 -6.15 20.31
N PRO A 376 5.99 -7.17 19.82
CA PRO A 376 7.43 -7.27 20.10
C PRO A 376 8.28 -6.21 19.39
N TYR A 377 7.74 -5.50 18.40
CA TYR A 377 8.49 -4.63 17.51
C TYR A 377 8.24 -3.15 17.80
N LYS A 378 9.35 -2.38 17.86
CA LYS A 378 9.28 -0.92 18.01
C LYS A 378 8.75 -0.27 16.73
N TYR A 379 7.79 0.63 16.89
CA TYR A 379 7.23 1.42 15.81
C TYR A 379 8.17 2.56 15.41
N ALA A 380 8.84 2.42 14.26
CA ALA A 380 9.79 3.40 13.75
C ALA A 380 9.14 4.65 13.10
N GLY A 381 7.81 4.68 12.96
CA GLY A 381 7.10 5.74 12.25
C GLY A 381 6.82 7.01 13.06
N TYR A 382 7.14 7.05 14.36
CA TYR A 382 6.76 8.18 15.24
C TYR A 382 7.22 9.56 14.77
N PRO A 383 8.45 9.76 14.24
CA PRO A 383 8.85 11.08 13.75
C PRO A 383 7.93 11.63 12.65
N MET A 384 7.59 10.81 11.65
CA MET A 384 6.69 11.18 10.55
C MET A 384 5.24 11.30 11.02
N LEU A 385 4.82 10.40 11.92
CA LEU A 385 3.46 10.39 12.46
C LEU A 385 3.18 11.64 13.29
N LEU A 386 4.12 12.01 14.17
CA LEU A 386 3.99 13.21 15.00
C LEU A 386 4.13 14.48 14.17
N GLU A 387 4.84 14.47 13.04
CA GLU A 387 4.84 15.58 12.08
C GLU A 387 3.45 15.81 11.46
N VAL A 388 2.73 14.74 11.09
CA VAL A 388 1.35 14.83 10.59
C VAL A 388 0.39 15.37 11.67
N VAL A 389 0.59 14.98 12.92
CA VAL A 389 -0.22 15.46 14.07
C VAL A 389 0.15 16.90 14.45
N SER A 390 1.43 17.27 14.28
CA SER A 390 1.95 18.59 14.61
C SER A 390 1.53 19.62 13.57
N THR A 391 0.75 20.59 14.00
CA THR A 391 0.56 21.83 13.25
C THR A 391 1.71 22.76 13.57
N LYS A 392 2.94 22.46 13.12
CA LYS A 392 3.93 23.54 13.02
C LYS A 392 3.34 24.54 12.04
N ASN A 393 3.16 25.77 12.53
CA ASN A 393 2.43 26.84 11.86
C ASN A 393 2.75 26.87 10.35
N ASP A 394 1.71 26.90 9.52
CA ASP A 394 1.81 27.50 8.18
C ASP A 394 2.11 29.00 8.36
N GLU A 395 3.35 29.32 8.76
CA GLU A 395 3.93 30.66 8.94
C GLU A 395 4.19 31.35 7.58
N SER A 396 3.37 31.03 6.57
CA SER A 396 3.33 31.71 5.27
C SER A 396 2.06 32.55 5.08
N SER A 397 1.28 32.80 6.14
CA SER A 397 0.20 33.79 6.15
C SER A 397 0.42 34.86 7.23
N GLU A 398 1.59 35.48 7.23
CA GLU A 398 1.75 36.83 7.78
C GLU A 398 1.20 37.85 6.76
N ASN A 399 -0.06 38.21 6.94
CA ASN A 399 -0.58 39.59 6.88
C ASN A 399 -2.09 39.55 6.67
N ASN A 400 -2.84 39.73 7.75
CA ASN A 400 -3.88 40.74 7.80
C ASN A 400 -4.22 41.02 9.26
N GLY A 401 -3.83 42.21 9.72
CA GLY A 401 -4.24 42.76 10.99
C GLY A 401 -5.74 42.98 10.99
N GLY A 402 -6.46 42.19 11.78
CA GLY A 402 -7.86 42.35 12.10
C GLY A 402 -8.16 41.53 13.34
N GLY A 403 -8.82 42.13 14.33
CA GLY A 403 -9.18 41.48 15.59
C GLY A 403 -10.25 40.39 15.40
N GLU A 404 -9.90 39.31 14.73
CA GLU A 404 -10.67 38.07 14.69
C GLU A 404 -10.31 37.21 15.92
N SER A 405 -11.32 36.61 16.54
CA SER A 405 -11.11 35.71 17.67
C SER A 405 -10.18 34.57 17.28
N ILE A 406 -9.23 34.18 18.14
CA ILE A 406 -8.31 33.06 17.90
C ILE A 406 -9.09 31.77 17.52
N ALA A 407 -10.31 31.61 18.04
CA ALA A 407 -11.21 30.52 17.70
C ALA A 407 -11.76 30.58 16.24
N SER A 408 -11.94 31.77 15.65
CA SER A 408 -12.40 31.88 14.24
C SER A 408 -11.29 31.62 13.23
N VAL A 409 -10.02 31.78 13.60
CA VAL A 409 -8.84 31.48 12.75
C VAL A 409 -8.42 30.00 12.85
N LEU A 410 -8.48 29.40 14.05
CA LEU A 410 -8.13 28.00 14.27
C LEU A 410 -9.18 27.03 13.68
N ARG A 411 -10.45 27.44 13.69
CA ARG A 411 -11.58 26.61 13.24
C ARG A 411 -11.46 26.17 11.77
N PRO A 412 -11.16 27.04 10.78
CA PRO A 412 -10.93 26.62 9.38
C PRO A 412 -9.70 25.70 9.19
N GLN A 413 -8.63 25.91 9.95
CA GLN A 413 -7.37 25.15 9.81
C GLN A 413 -7.47 23.72 10.35
N LEU A 414 -8.30 23.51 11.36
CA LEU A 414 -8.56 22.18 11.93
C LEU A 414 -9.70 21.46 11.22
N LEU A 415 -10.63 22.18 10.56
CA LEU A 415 -11.87 21.65 9.95
C LEU A 415 -11.80 21.38 8.44
N SER A 416 -10.68 21.59 7.75
CA SER A 416 -10.65 21.23 6.33
C SER A 416 -10.87 19.71 6.19
N PRO A 417 -11.86 19.24 5.41
CA PRO A 417 -12.34 17.86 5.50
C PRO A 417 -11.24 16.80 5.31
N GLY A 418 -10.30 17.05 4.39
CA GLY A 418 -9.15 16.18 4.16
C GLY A 418 -8.15 16.14 5.32
N LYS A 419 -7.85 17.30 5.92
CA LYS A 419 -6.90 17.39 7.04
C LYS A 419 -7.46 16.78 8.32
N VAL A 420 -8.76 16.94 8.60
CA VAL A 420 -9.40 16.29 9.76
C VAL A 420 -9.31 14.78 9.64
N THR A 421 -9.61 14.23 8.46
CA THR A 421 -9.62 12.78 8.23
C THR A 421 -8.23 12.18 8.38
N LEU A 422 -7.21 12.83 7.79
CA LEU A 422 -5.81 12.46 7.95
C LEU A 422 -5.35 12.54 9.41
N THR A 423 -5.67 13.64 10.11
CA THR A 423 -5.30 13.83 11.51
C THR A 423 -5.95 12.78 12.40
N LYS A 424 -7.23 12.46 12.17
CA LYS A 424 -7.96 11.40 12.89
C LYS A 424 -7.27 10.05 12.74
N ALA A 425 -6.91 9.67 11.51
CA ALA A 425 -6.18 8.42 11.27
C ALA A 425 -4.81 8.43 11.96
N ALA A 426 -4.11 9.57 11.97
CA ALA A 426 -2.80 9.69 12.61
C ALA A 426 -2.88 9.52 14.15
N VAL A 427 -3.83 10.19 14.81
CA VAL A 427 -4.01 10.04 16.27
C VAL A 427 -4.56 8.67 16.65
N GLU A 428 -5.37 8.05 15.80
CA GLU A 428 -5.78 6.65 15.96
C GLU A 428 -4.58 5.72 15.91
N LEU A 429 -3.65 5.92 14.96
CA LEU A 429 -2.43 5.12 14.89
C LEU A 429 -1.51 5.34 16.10
N CYS A 430 -1.41 6.57 16.62
CA CYS A 430 -0.71 6.85 17.88
C CYS A 430 -1.29 6.02 19.03
N TRP A 431 -2.62 6.02 19.15
CA TRP A 431 -3.31 5.23 20.17
C TRP A 431 -3.07 3.73 19.99
N LEU A 432 -3.33 3.20 18.79
CA LEU A 432 -3.20 1.77 18.49
C LEU A 432 -1.78 1.25 18.73
N THR A 433 -0.76 1.98 18.29
CA THR A 433 0.65 1.61 18.52
C THR A 433 1.02 1.65 20.00
N CYS A 434 0.54 2.66 20.73
CA CYS A 434 0.77 2.83 22.18
C CYS A 434 0.15 1.69 23.00
N VAL A 435 -1.08 1.26 22.67
CA VAL A 435 -1.78 0.20 23.42
C VAL A 435 -1.42 -1.21 22.93
N SER A 436 -0.73 -1.30 21.80
CA SER A 436 -0.24 -2.59 21.30
C SER A 436 1.01 -3.04 22.04
N SER A 437 1.90 -2.11 22.45
CA SER A 437 3.20 -2.43 23.04
C SER A 437 3.67 -1.38 24.04
N SER A 438 4.20 -1.83 25.18
CA SER A 438 4.82 -0.95 26.19
C SER A 438 6.05 -0.22 25.64
N LEU A 439 6.83 -0.88 24.77
CA LEU A 439 7.99 -0.29 24.10
C LEU A 439 7.59 0.89 23.22
N ASN A 440 6.44 0.78 22.56
CA ASN A 440 5.90 1.83 21.69
C ASN A 440 5.38 3.01 22.51
N GLY A 441 4.75 2.76 23.66
CA GLY A 441 4.36 3.83 24.60
C GLY A 441 5.54 4.68 25.07
N GLU A 442 6.63 4.03 25.54
CA GLU A 442 7.85 4.73 25.95
C GLU A 442 8.55 5.45 24.78
N GLU A 443 8.52 4.87 23.57
CA GLU A 443 9.04 5.52 22.36
C GLU A 443 8.25 6.79 22.03
N LEU A 444 6.91 6.72 22.01
CA LEU A 444 6.04 7.86 21.76
C LEU A 444 6.27 8.97 22.80
N ILE A 445 6.42 8.62 24.08
CA ILE A 445 6.78 9.58 25.14
C ILE A 445 8.11 10.25 24.80
N ARG A 446 9.13 9.48 24.44
CA ARG A 446 10.46 10.02 24.13
C ARG A 446 10.47 10.92 22.89
N SER A 447 9.66 10.60 21.88
CA SER A 447 9.48 11.41 20.67
C SER A 447 8.67 12.70 20.88
N GLY A 448 8.19 12.98 22.09
CA GLY A 448 7.43 14.21 22.40
C GLY A 448 5.92 14.07 22.25
N GLY A 449 5.40 12.85 22.19
CA GLY A 449 3.98 12.58 21.95
C GLY A 449 3.03 13.23 22.97
N VAL A 450 3.40 13.30 24.26
CA VAL A 450 2.56 13.92 25.31
C VAL A 450 2.29 15.40 25.01
N ASP A 451 3.31 16.15 24.60
CA ASP A 451 3.19 17.59 24.34
C ASP A 451 2.39 17.84 23.06
N ILE A 452 2.72 17.15 21.97
CA ILE A 452 2.08 17.31 20.66
C ILE A 452 0.60 16.90 20.69
N LEU A 453 0.29 15.75 21.32
CA LEU A 453 -1.09 15.28 21.45
C LEU A 453 -1.88 16.14 22.43
N GLY A 454 -1.22 16.65 23.49
CA GLY A 454 -1.81 17.62 24.42
C GLY A 454 -2.23 18.91 23.73
N ASP A 455 -1.35 19.49 22.90
CA ASP A 455 -1.65 20.71 22.14
C ASP A 455 -2.80 20.50 21.16
N LEU A 456 -2.80 19.37 20.44
CA LEU A 456 -3.88 19.03 19.54
C LEU A 456 -5.20 18.83 20.29
N PHE A 457 -5.16 18.13 21.43
CA PHE A 457 -6.33 17.92 22.28
C PHE A 457 -6.92 19.26 22.74
N LEU A 458 -6.12 20.16 23.30
CA LEU A 458 -6.58 21.48 23.73
C LEU A 458 -7.21 22.26 22.58
N ARG A 459 -6.61 22.22 21.38
CA ARG A 459 -7.19 22.86 20.19
C ARG A 459 -8.55 22.26 19.83
N CYS A 460 -8.69 20.94 19.82
CA CYS A 460 -9.98 20.29 19.58
C CYS A 460 -11.03 20.77 20.59
N MET A 461 -10.67 20.89 21.87
CA MET A 461 -11.59 21.30 22.93
C MET A 461 -12.02 22.77 22.84
N THR A 462 -11.31 23.63 22.08
CA THR A 462 -11.78 25.00 21.81
C THR A 462 -12.97 25.05 20.84
N VAL A 463 -13.19 23.99 20.07
CA VAL A 463 -14.24 23.91 19.03
C VAL A 463 -15.36 22.96 19.45
N VAL A 464 -15.04 21.95 20.26
CA VAL A 464 -15.98 20.93 20.75
C VAL A 464 -16.81 21.47 21.92
N SER A 465 -18.15 21.42 21.80
CA SER A 465 -19.07 21.78 22.89
C SER A 465 -19.38 20.58 23.80
N LYS A 466 -20.02 20.82 24.94
CA LYS A 466 -20.42 19.75 25.88
C LYS A 466 -21.38 18.72 25.27
N ASP A 467 -22.23 19.17 24.36
CA ASP A 467 -23.30 18.39 23.73
C ASP A 467 -22.88 17.82 22.36
N VAL A 468 -21.57 17.77 22.08
CA VAL A 468 -21.03 17.39 20.77
C VAL A 468 -21.57 16.06 20.26
N SER A 469 -21.93 16.03 18.97
CA SER A 469 -22.38 14.80 18.33
C SER A 469 -21.26 13.74 18.34
N PRO A 470 -21.58 12.45 18.58
CA PRO A 470 -20.60 11.37 18.44
C PRO A 470 -20.07 11.23 17.00
N ALA A 471 -20.81 11.76 16.00
CA ALA A 471 -20.40 11.77 14.60
C ALA A 471 -19.49 12.96 14.23
N ASP A 472 -19.22 13.89 15.17
CA ASP A 472 -18.34 15.03 14.91
C ASP A 472 -16.90 14.54 14.69
N PRO A 473 -16.27 14.86 13.54
CA PRO A 473 -14.95 14.36 13.22
C PRO A 473 -13.86 14.97 14.13
N VAL A 474 -14.02 16.19 14.64
CA VAL A 474 -13.09 16.82 15.60
C VAL A 474 -13.21 16.19 16.99
N SER A 475 -14.43 15.82 17.39
CA SER A 475 -14.65 15.03 18.61
C SER A 475 -13.93 13.68 18.53
N GLY A 476 -13.95 13.03 17.35
CA GLY A 476 -13.20 11.81 17.08
C GLY A 476 -11.68 11.99 17.24
N VAL A 477 -11.11 13.08 16.71
CA VAL A 477 -9.68 13.41 16.90
C VAL A 477 -9.36 13.59 18.39
N GLY A 478 -10.15 14.42 19.10
CA GLY A 478 -9.96 14.66 20.53
C GLY A 478 -10.07 13.40 21.38
N THR A 479 -10.99 12.50 21.03
CA THR A 479 -11.17 11.20 21.69
C THR A 479 -9.93 10.32 21.56
N PHE A 480 -9.33 10.21 20.37
CA PHE A 480 -8.11 9.43 20.19
C PHE A 480 -6.89 10.08 20.87
N CYS A 481 -6.80 11.41 20.91
CA CYS A 481 -5.81 12.10 21.73
C CYS A 481 -5.96 11.72 23.21
N LEU A 482 -7.18 11.78 23.76
CA LEU A 482 -7.47 11.38 25.14
C LEU A 482 -7.10 9.92 25.41
N ARG A 483 -7.47 9.00 24.52
CA ARG A 483 -7.13 7.58 24.64
C ARG A 483 -5.62 7.36 24.64
N THR A 484 -4.91 8.07 23.78
CA THR A 484 -3.44 8.00 23.73
C THR A 484 -2.83 8.55 25.01
N LEU A 485 -3.26 9.73 25.47
CA LEU A 485 -2.79 10.35 26.71
C LEU A 485 -3.07 9.46 27.94
N ALA A 486 -4.23 8.79 27.98
CA ALA A 486 -4.56 7.80 29.00
C ALA A 486 -3.57 6.62 29.00
N GLY A 487 -3.23 6.10 27.82
CA GLY A 487 -2.23 5.05 27.65
C GLY A 487 -0.83 5.50 28.10
N LEU A 488 -0.43 6.72 27.72
CA LEU A 488 0.85 7.28 28.13
C LEU A 488 0.92 7.55 29.65
N ALA A 489 -0.19 7.93 30.29
CA ALA A 489 -0.27 8.14 31.73
C ALA A 489 -0.13 6.85 32.57
N ALA A 490 -0.22 5.67 31.94
CA ALA A 490 0.08 4.41 32.60
C ALA A 490 1.59 4.28 32.94
N PHE A 491 2.46 4.96 32.17
CA PHE A 491 3.91 4.98 32.39
C PHE A 491 4.32 6.11 33.35
N GLU A 492 5.34 5.87 34.17
CA GLU A 492 5.89 6.90 35.05
C GLU A 492 6.46 8.07 34.24
N SER A 493 7.21 7.76 33.17
CA SER A 493 7.77 8.76 32.24
C SER A 493 6.68 9.65 31.63
N GLY A 494 5.52 9.08 31.29
CA GLY A 494 4.37 9.80 30.77
C GLY A 494 3.73 10.70 31.82
N ARG A 495 3.56 10.22 33.06
CA ARG A 495 3.07 11.04 34.18
C ARG A 495 4.01 12.22 34.49
N THR A 496 5.32 12.00 34.46
CA THR A 496 6.31 13.07 34.65
C THR A 496 6.24 14.14 33.56
N LYS A 497 5.93 13.76 32.32
CA LYS A 497 5.68 14.76 31.26
C LYS A 497 4.35 15.48 31.45
N LEU A 498 3.27 14.74 31.76
CA LEU A 498 1.95 15.32 31.98
C LEU A 498 1.92 16.29 33.16
N SER A 499 2.75 16.08 34.20
CA SER A 499 2.84 17.02 35.33
C SER A 499 3.42 18.39 34.95
N ARG A 500 4.02 18.52 33.77
CA ARG A 500 4.47 19.80 33.19
C ARG A 500 3.38 20.47 32.34
N ARG A 501 2.27 19.77 32.08
CA ARG A 501 1.16 20.17 31.21
C ARG A 501 -0.16 20.17 31.99
N LEU A 502 -0.23 21.00 33.03
CA LEU A 502 -1.41 21.10 33.90
C LEU A 502 -2.64 21.67 33.18
N ASP A 503 -2.42 22.45 32.11
CA ASP A 503 -3.43 22.90 31.16
C ASP A 503 -4.16 21.71 30.51
N VAL A 504 -3.40 20.74 30.00
CA VAL A 504 -3.92 19.50 29.41
C VAL A 504 -4.66 18.69 30.46
N LEU A 505 -4.08 18.52 31.66
CA LEU A 505 -4.70 17.77 32.75
C LEU A 505 -6.05 18.36 33.19
N ALA A 506 -6.15 19.69 33.31
CA ALA A 506 -7.40 20.35 33.67
C ALA A 506 -8.48 20.18 32.58
N GLU A 507 -8.09 20.16 31.31
CA GLU A 507 -9.02 19.89 30.20
C GLU A 507 -9.44 18.41 30.16
N ILE A 508 -8.54 17.47 30.48
CA ILE A 508 -8.89 16.04 30.62
C ILE A 508 -9.97 15.86 31.70
N VAL A 509 -9.82 16.54 32.84
CA VAL A 509 -10.85 16.52 33.90
C VAL A 509 -12.18 17.08 33.37
N ARG A 510 -12.16 18.19 32.64
CA ARG A 510 -13.38 18.77 32.03
C ARG A 510 -14.03 17.86 30.99
N ALA A 511 -13.25 17.09 30.23
CA ALA A 511 -13.74 16.16 29.23
C ALA A 511 -14.57 15.00 29.82
N THR A 512 -14.47 14.73 31.13
CA THR A 512 -15.38 13.78 31.81
C THR A 512 -16.83 14.27 31.84
N ALA A 513 -17.07 15.56 31.56
CA ALA A 513 -18.40 16.18 31.58
C ALA A 513 -19.15 16.14 30.23
N PHE A 514 -18.60 15.51 29.18
CA PHE A 514 -19.31 15.41 27.90
C PHE A 514 -20.59 14.58 28.03
N GLU A 515 -21.68 15.04 27.40
CA GLU A 515 -22.99 14.39 27.52
C GLU A 515 -23.19 13.30 26.46
N ASN A 516 -22.77 13.57 25.22
CA ASN A 516 -23.04 12.74 24.05
C ASN A 516 -21.80 12.01 23.49
N ALA A 517 -20.61 12.30 24.02
CA ALA A 517 -19.34 11.70 23.59
C ALA A 517 -18.83 10.65 24.59
N SER A 518 -19.55 9.53 24.73
CA SER A 518 -19.25 8.49 25.73
C SER A 518 -17.81 7.95 25.66
N SER A 519 -17.32 7.70 24.45
CA SER A 519 -15.94 7.27 24.20
C SER A 519 -14.89 8.27 24.71
N ALA A 520 -15.16 9.58 24.64
CA ALA A 520 -14.27 10.62 25.15
C ALA A 520 -14.30 10.65 26.68
N VAL A 521 -15.48 10.50 27.28
CA VAL A 521 -15.65 10.40 28.75
C VAL A 521 -14.90 9.20 29.30
N ASP A 522 -15.05 8.02 28.68
CA ASP A 522 -14.36 6.79 29.09
C ASP A 522 -12.83 6.97 29.06
N ALA A 523 -12.31 7.57 27.98
CA ALA A 523 -10.90 7.87 27.84
C ALA A 523 -10.40 8.89 28.88
N ALA A 524 -11.20 9.92 29.18
CA ALA A 524 -10.89 10.92 30.19
C ALA A 524 -10.86 10.31 31.61
N LEU A 525 -11.86 9.48 31.95
CA LEU A 525 -11.93 8.77 33.23
C LEU A 525 -10.73 7.81 33.40
N MET A 526 -10.37 7.08 32.34
CA MET A 526 -9.18 6.24 32.34
C MET A 526 -7.91 7.08 32.56
N CYS A 527 -7.78 8.22 31.88
CA CYS A 527 -6.63 9.10 32.05
C CYS A 527 -6.55 9.66 33.48
N VAL A 528 -7.67 10.07 34.08
CA VAL A 528 -7.74 10.51 35.49
C VAL A 528 -7.28 9.39 36.43
N ALA A 529 -7.76 8.16 36.20
CA ALA A 529 -7.35 7.02 37.00
C ALA A 529 -5.83 6.75 36.89
N GLN A 530 -5.26 6.77 35.68
CA GLN A 530 -3.82 6.55 35.49
C GLN A 530 -2.97 7.69 36.02
N ALA A 531 -3.37 8.94 35.79
CA ALA A 531 -2.70 10.13 36.31
C ALA A 531 -2.65 10.13 37.84
N ALA A 532 -3.71 9.63 38.50
CA ALA A 532 -3.79 9.54 39.96
C ALA A 532 -2.73 8.63 40.60
N ALA A 533 -1.94 7.88 39.83
CA ALA A 533 -0.77 7.18 40.37
C ALA A 533 0.39 8.12 40.76
N SER A 534 0.34 9.40 40.37
CA SER A 534 1.31 10.43 40.75
C SER A 534 0.71 11.42 41.73
N GLU A 535 1.35 11.61 42.89
CA GLU A 535 0.93 12.58 43.92
C GLU A 535 0.83 14.01 43.37
N VAL A 536 1.76 14.41 42.49
CA VAL A 536 1.76 15.73 41.84
C VAL A 536 0.51 15.90 40.97
N LEU A 537 0.15 14.88 40.19
CA LEU A 537 -1.03 14.91 39.33
C LEU A 537 -2.32 14.81 40.14
N GLN A 538 -2.34 14.06 41.25
CA GLN A 538 -3.49 14.04 42.18
C GLN A 538 -3.79 15.44 42.71
N GLY A 539 -2.78 16.15 43.22
CA GLY A 539 -2.93 17.53 43.70
C GLY A 539 -3.44 18.48 42.62
N ALA A 540 -2.91 18.36 41.40
CA ALA A 540 -3.36 19.18 40.27
C ALA A 540 -4.80 18.86 39.83
N MET A 541 -5.21 17.59 39.84
CA MET A 541 -6.60 17.21 39.52
C MET A 541 -7.59 17.70 40.57
N LEU A 542 -7.21 17.71 41.86
CA LEU A 542 -8.01 18.31 42.92
C LEU A 542 -8.19 19.81 42.71
N GLN A 543 -7.13 20.53 42.33
CA GLN A 543 -7.19 21.95 41.97
C GLN A 543 -8.06 22.19 40.72
N ALA A 544 -8.07 21.26 39.76
CA ALA A 544 -8.94 21.29 38.59
C ALA A 544 -10.41 20.89 38.90
N GLY A 545 -10.74 20.59 40.15
CA GLY A 545 -12.11 20.30 40.58
C GLY A 545 -12.61 18.89 40.23
N VAL A 546 -11.70 17.90 40.06
CA VAL A 546 -12.05 16.54 39.60
C VAL A 546 -13.23 15.89 40.35
N ILE A 547 -13.36 16.14 41.66
CA ILE A 547 -14.47 15.62 42.48
C ILE A 547 -15.83 16.10 41.97
N GLN A 548 -15.92 17.37 41.55
CA GLN A 548 -17.16 17.98 41.06
C GLN A 548 -17.64 17.34 39.74
N TYR A 549 -16.72 16.71 39.00
CA TYR A 549 -17.03 16.02 37.75
C TYR A 549 -17.31 14.53 37.96
N LEU A 550 -16.56 13.85 38.83
CA LEU A 550 -16.71 12.40 39.04
C LEU A 550 -17.95 12.04 39.85
N VAL A 551 -18.29 12.82 40.89
CA VAL A 551 -19.43 12.50 41.77
C VAL A 551 -20.77 12.47 41.00
N PRO A 552 -21.10 13.45 40.14
CA PRO A 552 -22.32 13.38 39.33
C PRO A 552 -22.37 12.15 38.41
N LEU A 553 -21.23 11.70 37.88
CA LEU A 553 -21.18 10.50 37.04
C LEU A 553 -21.49 9.23 37.84
N MET A 554 -20.96 9.11 39.06
CA MET A 554 -21.26 7.97 39.94
C MET A 554 -22.75 7.86 40.27
N LEU A 555 -23.43 8.99 40.45
CA LEU A 555 -24.86 9.05 40.75
C LEU A 555 -25.77 8.70 39.56
N ARG A 556 -25.21 8.53 38.36
CA ARG A 556 -25.94 8.06 37.17
C ARG A 556 -26.04 6.54 37.07
N PHE A 557 -25.46 5.80 38.01
CA PHE A 557 -25.55 4.34 38.03
C PHE A 557 -26.99 3.87 38.23
N ASP A 558 -27.49 3.07 37.30
CA ASP A 558 -28.81 2.47 37.34
C ASP A 558 -28.68 0.98 37.69
N VAL A 559 -29.03 0.65 38.94
CA VAL A 559 -29.01 -0.73 39.49
C VAL A 559 -30.04 -1.62 38.80
N THR A 560 -31.10 -1.04 38.21
CA THR A 560 -32.17 -1.81 37.56
C THR A 560 -31.80 -2.31 36.17
N HIS A 561 -30.71 -1.81 35.59
CA HIS A 561 -30.18 -2.29 34.33
C HIS A 561 -29.32 -3.54 34.57
N ASP A 562 -29.96 -4.70 34.47
CA ASP A 562 -29.36 -6.01 34.70
C ASP A 562 -28.50 -6.43 33.50
N ASP A 563 -27.20 -6.11 33.52
CA ASP A 563 -26.21 -6.52 32.49
C ASP A 563 -25.86 -8.02 32.63
N SER A 564 -26.85 -8.90 32.73
CA SER A 564 -26.67 -10.33 33.04
C SER A 564 -25.89 -11.13 31.97
N GLU A 565 -25.68 -10.58 30.77
CA GLU A 565 -24.75 -11.14 29.76
C GLU A 565 -23.32 -10.56 29.84
N HIS A 566 -23.10 -9.39 30.46
CA HIS A 566 -21.81 -8.68 30.55
C HIS A 566 -21.27 -8.51 31.99
N GLY A 567 -22.03 -8.95 33.00
CA GLY A 567 -21.64 -8.84 34.42
C GLY A 567 -20.34 -9.58 34.76
N LYS A 568 -19.95 -10.59 33.95
CA LYS A 568 -18.67 -11.29 34.10
C LYS A 568 -17.46 -10.43 33.74
N ASP A 569 -17.56 -9.54 32.76
CA ASP A 569 -16.47 -8.62 32.38
C ASP A 569 -16.28 -7.50 33.43
N MET A 570 -17.32 -7.17 34.19
CA MET A 570 -17.24 -6.18 35.28
C MET A 570 -16.58 -6.75 36.55
N GLU A 571 -16.74 -8.04 36.82
CA GLU A 571 -16.13 -8.74 37.97
C GLU A 571 -14.66 -9.14 37.72
N GLU A 572 -14.26 -9.41 36.47
CA GLU A 572 -12.89 -9.79 36.09
C GLU A 572 -12.00 -8.59 35.67
N MET A 573 -12.43 -7.36 35.95
CA MET A 573 -11.63 -6.16 35.69
C MET A 573 -10.42 -6.09 36.64
N PRO A 574 -9.17 -6.21 36.16
CA PRO A 574 -8.02 -6.36 37.04
C PRO A 574 -7.84 -5.12 37.93
N LEU A 575 -7.81 -5.38 39.25
CA LEU A 575 -7.38 -4.41 40.24
C LEU A 575 -5.93 -4.01 39.93
N PHE A 576 -5.72 -2.72 39.72
CA PHE A 576 -4.40 -2.16 39.45
C PHE A 576 -3.59 -2.01 40.73
N GLY A 577 -2.27 -2.18 40.63
CA GLY A 577 -1.37 -2.04 41.78
C GLY A 577 -0.10 -2.90 41.76
N THR A 578 0.43 -3.29 40.60
CA THR A 578 1.70 -4.05 40.50
C THR A 578 2.50 -3.65 39.25
N ALA A 579 3.75 -4.12 39.11
CA ALA A 579 4.70 -3.81 38.02
C ALA A 579 4.21 -4.04 36.56
N ASP A 580 2.97 -4.51 36.40
CA ASP A 580 2.26 -4.87 35.18
C ASP A 580 1.17 -3.82 34.80
N ASP A 581 1.11 -2.70 35.51
CA ASP A 581 0.06 -1.67 35.33
C ASP A 581 0.04 -1.04 33.91
N ALA A 582 1.18 -0.99 33.21
CA ALA A 582 1.25 -0.51 31.83
C ALA A 582 0.59 -1.48 30.83
N GLN A 583 0.83 -2.78 31.00
CA GLN A 583 0.26 -3.83 30.16
C GLN A 583 -1.25 -3.95 30.41
N ARG A 584 -1.68 -3.87 31.68
CA ARG A 584 -3.10 -3.82 32.06
C ARG A 584 -3.81 -2.56 31.58
N GLY A 585 -3.14 -1.40 31.65
CA GLY A 585 -3.67 -0.15 31.10
C GLY A 585 -3.89 -0.25 29.59
N ALA A 586 -2.98 -0.92 28.88
CA ALA A 586 -3.11 -1.21 27.46
C ALA A 586 -4.26 -2.19 27.17
N GLU A 587 -4.42 -3.27 27.95
CA GLU A 587 -5.56 -4.19 27.85
C GLU A 587 -6.91 -3.49 28.07
N LEU A 588 -6.97 -2.58 29.05
CA LEU A 588 -8.17 -1.80 29.33
C LEU A 588 -8.55 -0.84 28.20
N LEU A 589 -7.56 -0.31 27.49
CA LEU A 589 -7.80 0.48 26.29
C LEU A 589 -8.21 -0.39 25.09
N ARG A 590 -7.96 -1.71 25.10
CA ARG A 590 -8.41 -2.65 24.05
C ARG A 590 -9.88 -3.05 24.22
N LEU A 591 -10.42 -3.00 25.44
CA LEU A 591 -11.85 -3.26 25.69
C LEU A 591 -12.68 -2.23 24.91
N GLY A 592 -13.57 -2.72 24.05
CA GLY A 592 -14.14 -2.01 22.91
C GLY A 592 -14.74 -0.61 23.16
N SER A 593 -14.74 0.19 22.10
CA SER A 593 -15.18 1.60 22.08
C SER A 593 -16.69 1.81 22.10
N GLU A 594 -17.47 0.78 21.78
CA GLU A 594 -18.93 0.88 21.61
C GLU A 594 -19.65 0.01 22.63
N ARG A 595 -20.48 0.67 23.43
CA ARG A 595 -21.38 0.02 24.38
C ARG A 595 -22.73 -0.20 23.69
N PRO A 596 -23.46 -1.28 24.01
CA PRO A 596 -24.67 -1.67 23.29
C PRO A 596 -25.79 -0.62 23.35
N ASN A 597 -25.82 0.19 24.41
CA ASN A 597 -26.77 1.28 24.55
C ASN A 597 -26.24 2.37 25.50
N ALA A 598 -26.96 3.50 25.57
CA ALA A 598 -26.60 4.65 26.40
C ALA A 598 -26.64 4.35 27.91
N SER A 599 -27.50 3.42 28.36
CA SER A 599 -27.62 3.04 29.77
C SER A 599 -26.43 2.21 30.25
N ALA A 600 -25.98 1.24 29.45
CA ALA A 600 -24.76 0.47 29.67
C ALA A 600 -23.52 1.38 29.68
N ALA A 601 -23.46 2.37 28.79
CA ALA A 601 -22.40 3.38 28.81
C ALA A 601 -22.41 4.20 30.12
N ARG A 602 -23.58 4.63 30.60
CA ARG A 602 -23.71 5.36 31.87
C ARG A 602 -23.28 4.52 33.07
N ASN A 603 -23.69 3.26 33.14
CA ASN A 603 -23.30 2.36 34.22
C ASN A 603 -21.79 2.11 34.22
N HIS A 604 -21.20 1.87 33.05
CA HIS A 604 -19.75 1.74 32.91
C HIS A 604 -19.00 3.00 33.36
N GLN A 605 -19.45 4.18 32.92
CA GLN A 605 -18.88 5.47 33.30
C GLN A 605 -18.99 5.74 34.80
N ALA A 606 -20.10 5.38 35.43
CA ALA A 606 -20.28 5.51 36.86
C ALA A 606 -19.28 4.63 37.64
N VAL A 607 -19.04 3.40 37.18
CA VAL A 607 -18.03 2.50 37.75
C VAL A 607 -16.61 3.06 37.54
N GLN A 608 -16.28 3.56 36.35
CA GLN A 608 -14.98 4.18 36.09
C GLN A 608 -14.77 5.47 36.89
N ALA A 609 -15.82 6.27 37.08
CA ALA A 609 -15.78 7.46 37.93
C ALA A 609 -15.53 7.11 39.39
N ALA A 610 -16.17 6.05 39.91
CA ALA A 610 -15.91 5.53 41.26
C ALA A 610 -14.45 5.08 41.43
N ARG A 611 -13.90 4.37 40.44
CA ARG A 611 -12.49 3.93 40.42
C ARG A 611 -11.52 5.11 40.34
N GLY A 612 -11.80 6.07 39.47
CA GLY A 612 -11.02 7.31 39.35
C GLY A 612 -10.99 8.06 40.67
N LEU A 613 -12.15 8.23 41.33
CA LEU A 613 -12.25 8.89 42.62
C LEU A 613 -11.50 8.14 43.71
N ALA A 614 -11.62 6.81 43.77
CA ALA A 614 -10.90 5.98 44.74
C ALA A 614 -9.37 6.08 44.56
N ARG A 615 -8.87 6.17 43.32
CA ARG A 615 -7.44 6.42 43.07
C ARG A 615 -7.00 7.83 43.43
N VAL A 616 -7.78 8.85 43.08
CA VAL A 616 -7.50 10.25 43.46
C VAL A 616 -7.46 10.39 44.98
N ALA A 617 -8.31 9.67 45.71
CA ALA A 617 -8.33 9.61 47.17
C ALA A 617 -7.20 8.77 47.79
N GLY A 618 -6.33 8.15 46.97
CA GLY A 618 -5.24 7.29 47.44
C GLY A 618 -5.69 5.93 48.01
N LEU A 619 -6.97 5.57 47.90
CA LEU A 619 -7.54 4.33 48.45
C LEU A 619 -7.12 3.08 47.65
N LEU A 620 -6.76 3.25 46.38
CA LEU A 620 -6.29 2.19 45.48
C LEU A 620 -4.77 2.23 45.25
N GLY A 621 -4.00 2.84 46.17
CA GLY A 621 -2.55 2.93 46.08
C GLY A 621 -1.84 1.62 46.45
N GLY A 622 -1.00 1.10 45.54
CA GLY A 622 0.17 0.33 45.90
C GLY A 622 0.93 1.08 47.00
N ARG A 623 0.99 0.48 48.19
CA ARG A 623 1.39 1.16 49.43
C ARG A 623 2.72 1.90 49.30
N VAL A 624 2.70 3.19 49.62
CA VAL A 624 3.86 3.90 50.18
C VAL A 624 4.28 3.12 51.45
N PRO A 625 5.50 2.57 51.56
CA PRO A 625 5.91 1.89 52.77
C PRO A 625 6.18 2.95 53.84
N ALA A 626 5.19 3.18 54.71
CA ALA A 626 5.41 3.89 55.95
C ALA A 626 6.30 3.02 56.86
N ARG A 627 7.62 3.24 56.83
CA ARG A 627 8.50 2.80 57.90
C ARG A 627 8.14 3.59 59.17
N GLY A 628 7.25 3.03 59.98
CA GLY A 628 7.04 3.37 61.40
C GLY A 628 7.64 2.30 62.31
N PRO A 629 8.09 2.65 63.53
CA PRO A 629 9.08 1.88 64.28
C PRO A 629 8.50 0.58 64.85
N ARG A 630 9.32 -0.49 64.79
CA ARG A 630 9.03 -1.78 65.45
C ARG A 630 8.84 -1.55 66.95
N ALA A 631 7.59 -1.63 67.41
CA ALA A 631 7.30 -1.89 68.82
C ALA A 631 7.54 -3.38 69.11
N ARG A 632 8.47 -3.63 70.04
CA ARG A 632 8.66 -4.91 70.71
C ARG A 632 7.50 -5.16 71.69
N SER A 633 6.87 -6.31 71.58
CA SER A 633 6.33 -7.14 72.68
C SER A 633 5.84 -8.43 72.01
N GLY A 634 6.02 -9.65 72.51
CA GLY A 634 6.21 -10.11 73.87
C GLY A 634 5.22 -11.27 74.06
N ARG A 635 5.77 -12.50 74.16
CA ARG A 635 5.19 -13.77 74.66
C ARG A 635 3.65 -13.93 74.71
N CYS A 636 3.15 -14.98 74.05
CA CYS A 636 2.72 -16.23 74.70
C CYS A 636 3.03 -17.38 73.75
#